data_AF-A0A4Y4B8Q1-F1
#
_entry.id   AF-A0A4Y4B8Q1-F1
#
_cell.length_a   1.000
_cell.length_b   1.000
_cell.length_c   1.000
_cell.angle_alpha   90.00
_cell.angle_beta   90.00
_cell.angle_gamma   90.00
#
_symmetry.space_group_name_H-M   'P 1'
#
loop_
_entity.id
_entity.type
_entity.pdbx_description
1 polymer ?
#
loop_
_entity_poly.entity_id
_entity_poly.type
_entity_poly.pdbx_seq_one_letter_code
_entity_poly.pdbx_strand_id
1 'polypeptide(L)'
;MTENNTLDLDGALTWLKRVAGIDDDYIAKWPAEAWAEWARAMYAGNGDPRGTNPSVPTWMQPHLGRWHVDFGGPYPSVAQLWPTTHNWFAEADDHADFSLAVDEPMDDWSPRVDQLRAAWEAAAAHGATPLLSISVVPAEPWGKAVTGEIEAFYVVGVDLSAQLIDELTLIFGTSPGRSAAYARDVDELLVHADLPPLPGAEVQSWEWMYG
;
A
#
# COMPACT_ATOMS: atom_id res chain seq x y z
N MET A 1 28.83 -28.53 -2.76
CA MET A 1 28.51 -27.93 -1.45
C MET A 1 27.91 -26.57 -1.73
N THR A 2 26.59 -26.52 -1.88
CA THR A 2 25.83 -25.28 -1.97
C THR A 2 25.56 -24.86 -0.53
N GLU A 3 26.24 -23.83 -0.05
CA GLU A 3 25.89 -23.17 1.20
C GLU A 3 24.45 -22.66 1.07
N ASN A 4 23.56 -23.26 1.85
CA ASN A 4 22.25 -22.69 2.11
C ASN A 4 22.51 -21.37 2.82
N ASN A 5 22.47 -20.27 2.07
CA ASN A 5 22.39 -18.92 2.59
C ASN A 5 21.02 -18.79 3.26
N THR A 6 20.88 -19.37 4.46
CA THR A 6 19.68 -19.24 5.27
C THR A 6 19.60 -17.76 5.62
N LEU A 7 18.59 -17.07 5.07
CA LEU A 7 18.32 -15.67 5.39
C LEU A 7 18.26 -15.54 6.93
N ASP A 8 18.99 -14.58 7.50
CA ASP A 8 19.09 -14.38 8.95
C ASP A 8 17.83 -13.70 9.50
N LEU A 9 16.75 -14.48 9.61
CA LEU A 9 15.47 -13.99 10.12
C LEU A 9 15.58 -13.48 11.56
N ASP A 10 16.31 -14.18 12.43
CA ASP A 10 16.48 -13.80 13.83
C ASP A 10 17.20 -12.45 13.95
N GLY A 11 18.24 -12.23 13.13
CA GLY A 11 18.93 -10.96 13.03
C GLY A 11 18.03 -9.84 12.53
N ALA A 12 17.23 -10.10 11.48
CA ALA A 12 16.29 -9.14 10.91
C ALA A 12 15.19 -8.75 11.91
N LEU A 13 14.60 -9.71 12.63
CA LEU A 13 13.60 -9.46 13.67
C LEU A 13 14.21 -8.73 14.89
N THR A 14 15.44 -9.05 15.27
CA THR A 14 16.15 -8.31 16.33
C THR A 14 16.40 -6.85 15.92
N TRP A 15 16.76 -6.60 14.66
CA TRP A 15 16.85 -5.26 14.12
C TRP A 15 15.49 -4.55 14.16
N LEU A 16 14.42 -5.21 13.72
CA LEU A 16 13.06 -4.65 13.66
C LEU A 16 12.56 -4.24 15.04
N LYS A 17 12.66 -5.14 16.04
CA LYS A 17 12.29 -4.85 17.43
C LYS A 17 12.97 -3.59 17.98
N ARG A 18 14.24 -3.36 17.61
CA ARG A 18 14.97 -2.15 18.02
C ARG A 18 14.49 -0.90 17.30
N VAL A 19 14.24 -0.94 15.98
CA VAL A 19 13.91 0.28 15.20
C VAL A 19 12.43 0.65 15.32
N ALA A 20 11.54 -0.33 15.41
CA ALA A 20 10.09 -0.12 15.53
C ALA A 20 9.61 -0.05 16.98
N GLY A 21 10.46 -0.43 17.95
CA GLY A 21 10.09 -0.45 19.38
C GLY A 21 9.05 -1.52 19.74
N ILE A 22 9.01 -2.61 18.99
CA ILE A 22 8.08 -3.74 19.20
C ILE A 22 8.76 -4.92 19.90
N ASP A 23 7.97 -5.83 20.46
CA ASP A 23 8.42 -7.02 21.20
C ASP A 23 7.97 -8.33 20.53
N ASP A 24 8.33 -9.47 21.14
CA ASP A 24 8.01 -10.79 20.60
C ASP A 24 6.49 -11.09 20.60
N ASP A 25 5.75 -10.53 21.57
CA ASP A 25 4.29 -10.66 21.64
C ASP A 25 3.61 -9.95 20.45
N TYR A 26 4.13 -8.78 20.08
CA TYR A 26 3.69 -8.08 18.89
C TYR A 26 4.03 -8.86 17.61
N ILE A 27 5.28 -9.35 17.49
CA ILE A 27 5.72 -10.15 16.33
C ILE A 27 4.83 -11.39 16.14
N ALA A 28 4.39 -12.02 17.23
CA ALA A 28 3.55 -13.21 17.23
C ALA A 28 2.11 -13.00 16.71
N LYS A 29 1.70 -11.76 16.43
CA LYS A 29 0.43 -11.46 15.74
C LYS A 29 0.41 -11.99 14.30
N TRP A 30 1.59 -12.17 13.70
CA TRP A 30 1.75 -12.63 12.33
C TRP A 30 2.43 -14.01 12.27
N PRO A 31 2.12 -14.84 11.25
CA PRO A 31 2.82 -16.11 11.03
C PRO A 31 4.32 -15.92 10.78
N ALA A 32 5.13 -16.90 11.20
CA ALA A 32 6.58 -16.87 11.00
C ALA A 32 6.97 -16.84 9.51
N GLU A 33 6.17 -17.46 8.65
CA GLU A 33 6.34 -17.49 7.21
C GLU A 33 6.17 -16.10 6.57
N ALA A 34 5.26 -15.26 7.09
CA ALA A 34 5.13 -13.89 6.63
C ALA A 34 6.40 -13.08 6.95
N TRP A 35 6.95 -13.24 8.16
CA TRP A 35 8.22 -12.63 8.53
C TRP A 35 9.40 -13.17 7.70
N ALA A 36 9.38 -14.44 7.31
CA ALA A 36 10.39 -15.01 6.44
C ALA A 36 10.37 -14.38 5.03
N GLU A 37 9.18 -14.16 4.45
CA GLU A 37 9.06 -13.46 3.16
C GLU A 37 9.40 -11.97 3.27
N TRP A 38 9.08 -11.31 4.40
CA TRP A 38 9.55 -9.96 4.71
C TRP A 38 11.08 -9.88 4.74
N ALA A 39 11.75 -10.78 5.46
CA ALA A 39 13.22 -10.81 5.52
C ALA A 39 13.81 -11.11 4.13
N ARG A 40 13.18 -11.98 3.35
CA ARG A 40 13.58 -12.28 1.97
C ARG A 40 13.50 -11.05 1.07
N ALA A 41 12.47 -10.21 1.22
CA ALA A 41 12.36 -8.93 0.53
C ALA A 41 13.40 -7.92 1.03
N MET A 42 13.59 -7.81 2.36
CA MET A 42 14.57 -6.93 2.99
C MET A 42 15.99 -7.15 2.48
N TYR A 43 16.39 -8.41 2.31
CA TYR A 43 17.72 -8.78 1.83
C TYR A 43 17.83 -8.83 0.30
N ALA A 44 16.74 -8.65 -0.44
CA ALA A 44 16.75 -8.69 -1.90
C ALA A 44 17.58 -7.52 -2.48
N GLY A 45 18.40 -7.81 -3.49
CA GLY A 45 19.13 -6.79 -4.25
C GLY A 45 20.09 -5.92 -3.42
N ASN A 46 20.55 -6.38 -2.26
CA ASN A 46 21.28 -5.56 -1.26
C ASN A 46 20.47 -4.33 -0.76
N GLY A 47 19.15 -4.45 -0.72
CA GLY A 47 18.25 -3.35 -0.37
C GLY A 47 18.00 -2.37 -1.52
N ASP A 48 18.21 -2.78 -2.79
CA ASP A 48 17.79 -1.99 -3.95
C ASP A 48 16.27 -2.11 -4.16
N PRO A 49 15.49 -1.06 -3.84
CA PRO A 49 14.04 -1.09 -3.94
C PRO A 49 13.53 -1.00 -5.38
N ARG A 50 14.43 -1.01 -6.39
CA ARG A 50 14.09 -1.08 -7.82
C ARG A 50 14.48 -2.42 -8.45
N GLY A 51 15.12 -3.29 -7.68
CA GLY A 51 15.44 -4.66 -8.10
C GLY A 51 14.20 -5.56 -8.12
N THR A 52 14.39 -6.84 -8.44
CA THR A 52 13.31 -7.84 -8.35
C THR A 52 12.94 -8.09 -6.89
N ASN A 53 11.66 -7.98 -6.56
CA ASN A 53 11.15 -8.36 -5.25
C ASN A 53 10.81 -9.87 -5.23
N PRO A 54 11.53 -10.71 -4.49
CA PRO A 54 11.33 -12.15 -4.53
C PRO A 54 10.07 -12.64 -3.81
N SER A 55 9.38 -11.76 -3.08
CA SER A 55 8.28 -12.08 -2.17
C SER A 55 6.90 -11.69 -2.73
N VAL A 56 6.83 -11.26 -3.99
CA VAL A 56 5.57 -10.98 -4.70
C VAL A 56 5.45 -11.79 -5.99
N PRO A 57 4.24 -12.01 -6.52
CA PRO A 57 4.04 -12.67 -7.80
C PRO A 57 4.84 -12.03 -8.95
N THR A 58 5.29 -12.86 -9.90
CA THR A 58 6.13 -12.37 -11.02
C THR A 58 5.40 -11.37 -11.91
N TRP A 59 4.09 -11.51 -12.06
CA TRP A 59 3.27 -10.60 -12.87
C TRP A 59 3.21 -9.19 -12.27
N MET A 60 3.39 -9.05 -10.96
CA MET A 60 3.30 -7.77 -10.23
C MET A 60 4.56 -6.91 -10.41
N GLN A 61 5.71 -7.53 -10.73
CA GLN A 61 7.03 -6.87 -10.83
C GLN A 61 7.06 -5.62 -11.72
N PRO A 62 6.42 -5.60 -12.90
CA PRO A 62 6.43 -4.40 -13.76
C PRO A 62 5.69 -3.20 -13.15
N HIS A 63 4.79 -3.44 -12.19
CA HIS A 63 3.92 -2.43 -11.56
C HIS A 63 4.47 -1.91 -10.23
N LEU A 64 5.48 -2.58 -9.70
CA LEU A 64 6.08 -2.31 -8.38
C LEU A 64 6.89 -1.01 -8.31
N GLY A 65 7.49 -0.57 -9.42
CA GLY A 65 8.34 0.62 -9.45
C GLY A 65 9.44 0.59 -8.39
N ARG A 66 9.49 1.63 -7.53
CA ARG A 66 10.27 1.61 -6.29
C ARG A 66 9.41 0.97 -5.20
N TRP A 67 9.51 -0.34 -5.04
CA TRP A 67 8.55 -1.11 -4.24
C TRP A 67 8.76 -1.05 -2.74
N HIS A 68 9.77 -0.36 -2.23
CA HIS A 68 9.92 -0.22 -0.78
C HIS A 68 10.69 1.01 -0.34
N VAL A 69 10.29 1.59 0.81
CA VAL A 69 10.97 2.75 1.38
C VAL A 69 11.50 2.54 2.79
N ASP A 70 10.83 1.73 3.61
CA ASP A 70 11.22 1.51 5.01
C ASP A 70 10.74 0.16 5.57
N PHE A 71 11.69 -0.73 5.93
CA PHE A 71 11.39 -2.03 6.54
C PHE A 71 11.18 -1.94 8.06
N GLY A 72 11.28 -0.74 8.63
CA GLY A 72 11.03 -0.47 10.04
C GLY A 72 9.54 -0.42 10.42
N GLY A 73 8.62 -0.58 9.47
CA GLY A 73 7.20 -0.72 9.77
C GLY A 73 6.92 -1.95 10.65
N PRO A 74 6.05 -1.86 11.67
CA PRO A 74 5.81 -2.96 12.60
C PRO A 74 4.89 -4.04 12.00
N TYR A 75 5.09 -4.47 10.76
CA TYR A 75 4.28 -5.51 10.11
C TYR A 75 5.06 -6.09 8.92
N PRO A 76 4.78 -7.32 8.46
CA PRO A 76 5.60 -8.02 7.47
C PRO A 76 5.35 -7.53 6.03
N SER A 77 5.34 -6.22 5.79
CA SER A 77 5.16 -5.66 4.44
C SER A 77 6.37 -5.95 3.55
N VAL A 78 6.13 -6.56 2.40
CA VAL A 78 7.15 -6.90 1.40
C VAL A 78 7.24 -5.87 0.28
N ALA A 79 6.22 -5.03 0.11
CA ALA A 79 6.25 -3.89 -0.81
C ALA A 79 5.28 -2.80 -0.36
N GLN A 80 5.55 -1.57 -0.79
CA GLN A 80 4.70 -0.39 -0.58
C GLN A 80 4.40 0.21 -1.96
N LEU A 81 3.13 0.30 -2.30
CA LEU A 81 2.61 0.88 -3.52
C LEU A 81 2.00 2.24 -3.16
N TRP A 82 2.85 3.26 -3.09
CA TRP A 82 2.43 4.57 -2.62
C TRP A 82 3.06 5.72 -3.41
N PRO A 83 2.21 6.62 -3.96
CA PRO A 83 0.86 6.41 -4.49
C PRO A 83 0.89 5.60 -5.76
N THR A 84 -0.19 4.85 -6.00
CA THR A 84 -0.36 4.10 -7.24
C THR A 84 -1.63 4.51 -7.97
N THR A 85 -1.49 4.81 -9.26
CA THR A 85 -2.57 5.02 -10.23
C THR A 85 -3.03 3.71 -10.87
N HIS A 86 -2.35 2.61 -10.58
CA HIS A 86 -2.65 1.31 -11.16
C HIS A 86 -3.96 0.76 -10.57
N ASN A 87 -4.82 0.21 -11.43
CA ASN A 87 -6.13 -0.29 -10.99
C ASN A 87 -5.98 -1.68 -10.34
N TRP A 88 -5.55 -1.71 -9.09
CA TRP A 88 -5.37 -2.94 -8.32
C TRP A 88 -6.66 -3.72 -8.07
N PHE A 89 -7.83 -3.10 -8.20
CA PHE A 89 -9.10 -3.82 -8.14
C PHE A 89 -9.28 -4.76 -9.33
N ALA A 90 -8.86 -4.33 -10.53
CA ALA A 90 -8.88 -5.18 -11.72
C ALA A 90 -7.85 -6.31 -11.58
N GLU A 91 -6.65 -6.00 -11.06
CA GLU A 91 -5.63 -7.03 -10.81
C GLU A 91 -6.12 -8.10 -9.82
N ALA A 92 -6.82 -7.70 -8.74
CA ALA A 92 -7.39 -8.65 -7.78
C ALA A 92 -8.50 -9.53 -8.38
N ASP A 93 -9.19 -9.07 -9.44
CA ASP A 93 -10.17 -9.89 -10.16
C ASP A 93 -9.48 -10.89 -11.12
N ASP A 94 -8.37 -10.48 -11.73
CA ASP A 94 -7.63 -11.26 -12.74
C ASP A 94 -6.62 -12.26 -12.14
N HIS A 95 -6.15 -12.00 -10.92
CA HIS A 95 -5.07 -12.74 -10.26
C HIS A 95 -5.51 -13.42 -8.96
N ALA A 96 -5.68 -14.73 -8.99
CA ALA A 96 -6.05 -15.53 -7.82
C ALA A 96 -4.98 -15.59 -6.70
N ASP A 97 -3.76 -15.14 -6.99
CA ASP A 97 -2.65 -15.01 -6.03
C ASP A 97 -2.52 -13.61 -5.42
N PHE A 98 -3.52 -12.74 -5.66
CA PHE A 98 -3.61 -11.41 -5.09
C PHE A 98 -5.01 -11.10 -4.59
N SER A 99 -5.10 -10.62 -3.36
CA SER A 99 -6.34 -10.11 -2.78
C SER A 99 -6.17 -8.71 -2.23
N LEU A 100 -7.27 -7.96 -2.13
CA LEU A 100 -7.29 -6.65 -1.47
C LEU A 100 -8.01 -6.76 -0.15
N ALA A 101 -7.45 -6.10 0.86
CA ALA A 101 -8.06 -5.89 2.15
C ALA A 101 -7.94 -4.41 2.53
N VAL A 102 -8.74 -3.97 3.49
CA VAL A 102 -8.55 -2.66 4.13
C VAL A 102 -7.76 -2.91 5.40
N ASP A 103 -6.66 -2.19 5.58
CA ASP A 103 -5.80 -2.31 6.75
C ASP A 103 -6.56 -1.94 8.05
N GLU A 104 -6.15 -2.49 9.19
CA GLU A 104 -6.81 -2.30 10.48
C GLU A 104 -6.74 -0.82 10.91
N PRO A 105 -7.86 -0.09 10.94
CA PRO A 105 -7.84 1.35 11.18
C PRO A 105 -7.37 1.68 12.59
N MET A 106 -6.69 2.83 12.76
CA MET A 106 -6.40 3.35 14.10
C MET A 106 -7.65 3.91 14.81
N ASP A 107 -8.68 4.27 14.02
CA ASP A 107 -9.94 4.87 14.44
C ASP A 107 -11.15 3.92 14.27
N ASP A 108 -12.31 4.30 14.82
CA ASP A 108 -13.57 3.54 14.77
C ASP A 108 -14.20 3.41 13.35
N TRP A 109 -13.53 3.87 12.29
CA TRP A 109 -14.04 3.82 10.92
C TRP A 109 -12.99 3.35 9.91
N SER A 110 -13.38 2.40 9.06
CA SER A 110 -12.69 2.04 7.82
C SER A 110 -13.69 1.82 6.69
N PRO A 111 -13.33 2.15 5.44
CA PRO A 111 -14.14 1.79 4.29
C PRO A 111 -14.07 0.28 4.04
N ARG A 112 -14.97 -0.23 3.21
CA ARG A 112 -14.86 -1.58 2.65
C ARG A 112 -14.22 -1.55 1.27
N VAL A 113 -13.65 -2.67 0.84
CA VAL A 113 -13.04 -2.81 -0.50
C VAL A 113 -14.02 -2.50 -1.63
N ASP A 114 -15.30 -2.88 -1.50
CA ASP A 114 -16.35 -2.55 -2.49
C ASP A 114 -16.62 -1.04 -2.57
N GLN A 115 -16.56 -0.33 -1.44
CA GLN A 115 -16.70 1.13 -1.41
C GLN A 115 -15.50 1.80 -2.10
N LEU A 116 -14.28 1.31 -1.84
CA LEU A 116 -13.08 1.84 -2.48
C LEU A 116 -13.08 1.62 -4.00
N ARG A 117 -13.54 0.45 -4.47
CA ARG A 117 -13.72 0.19 -5.91
C ARG A 117 -14.74 1.15 -6.54
N ALA A 118 -15.89 1.33 -5.90
CA ALA A 118 -16.92 2.26 -6.38
C ALA A 118 -16.39 3.71 -6.42
N ALA A 119 -15.65 4.12 -5.40
CA ALA A 119 -15.02 5.45 -5.34
C ALA A 119 -13.97 5.65 -6.44
N TRP A 120 -13.15 4.63 -6.71
CA TRP A 120 -12.18 4.64 -7.80
C TRP A 120 -12.85 4.83 -9.16
N GLU A 121 -13.90 4.05 -9.44
CA GLU A 121 -14.67 4.13 -10.68
C GLU A 121 -15.37 5.49 -10.83
N ALA A 122 -15.97 6.02 -9.76
CA ALA A 122 -16.60 7.33 -9.75
C ALA A 122 -15.58 8.44 -10.04
N ALA A 123 -14.44 8.47 -9.34
CA ALA A 123 -13.39 9.46 -9.57
C ALA A 123 -12.90 9.45 -11.03
N ALA A 124 -12.64 8.26 -11.59
CA ALA A 124 -12.24 8.11 -12.98
C ALA A 124 -13.34 8.57 -13.96
N ALA A 125 -14.62 8.29 -13.69
CA ALA A 125 -15.73 8.71 -14.53
C ALA A 125 -15.92 10.23 -14.56
N HIS A 126 -15.57 10.92 -13.47
CA HIS A 126 -15.55 12.39 -13.39
C HIS A 126 -14.26 13.01 -13.95
N GLY A 127 -13.35 12.21 -14.51
CA GLY A 127 -12.09 12.68 -15.08
C GLY A 127 -11.03 13.07 -14.05
N ALA A 128 -11.25 12.75 -12.78
CA ALA A 128 -10.23 12.87 -11.74
C ALA A 128 -9.30 11.65 -11.75
N THR A 129 -8.15 11.78 -11.09
CA THR A 129 -7.15 10.71 -10.97
C THR A 129 -7.27 10.08 -9.58
N PRO A 130 -7.85 8.88 -9.45
CA PRO A 130 -7.82 8.14 -8.19
C PRO A 130 -6.43 7.56 -7.93
N LEU A 131 -6.05 7.50 -6.66
CA LEU A 131 -4.81 6.90 -6.18
C LEU A 131 -5.08 6.08 -4.93
N LEU A 132 -4.27 5.04 -4.72
CA LEU A 132 -4.27 4.24 -3.49
C LEU A 132 -2.89 4.33 -2.81
N SER A 133 -2.90 4.21 -1.48
CA SER A 133 -1.75 3.72 -0.70
C SER A 133 -2.01 2.28 -0.33
N ILE A 134 -1.08 1.39 -0.66
CA ILE A 134 -1.21 -0.04 -0.40
C ILE A 134 0.10 -0.57 0.17
N SER A 135 0.03 -1.20 1.33
CA SER A 135 1.08 -2.11 1.81
C SER A 135 0.81 -3.52 1.29
N VAL A 136 1.83 -4.21 0.82
CA VAL A 136 1.73 -5.56 0.28
C VAL A 136 2.27 -6.52 1.33
N VAL A 137 1.40 -7.36 1.87
CA VAL A 137 1.77 -8.37 2.88
C VAL A 137 1.74 -9.78 2.28
N PRO A 138 2.64 -10.69 2.71
CA PRO A 138 2.60 -12.08 2.31
C PRO A 138 1.29 -12.76 2.68
N ALA A 139 0.81 -13.63 1.79
CA ALA A 139 -0.35 -14.48 2.04
C ALA A 139 -0.06 -15.94 1.66
N GLU A 140 -0.90 -16.86 2.14
CA GLU A 140 -0.83 -18.25 1.70
C GLU A 140 -1.32 -18.43 0.25
N PRO A 141 -0.65 -19.27 -0.56
CA PRO A 141 0.58 -19.99 -0.26
C PRO A 141 1.82 -19.07 -0.26
N TRP A 142 2.64 -19.17 0.81
CA TRP A 142 3.79 -18.30 1.06
C TRP A 142 4.78 -18.23 -0.11
N GLY A 143 5.27 -17.01 -0.38
CA GLY A 143 6.18 -16.71 -1.49
C GLY A 143 5.53 -16.82 -2.87
N LYS A 144 4.19 -16.96 -2.94
CA LYS A 144 3.42 -17.03 -4.18
C LYS A 144 2.19 -16.14 -4.18
N ALA A 145 1.58 -15.88 -3.02
CA ALA A 145 0.43 -15.02 -2.91
C ALA A 145 0.69 -13.85 -1.95
N VAL A 146 -0.02 -12.75 -2.17
CA VAL A 146 0.07 -11.54 -1.35
C VAL A 146 -1.30 -10.89 -1.19
N THR A 147 -1.48 -10.13 -0.11
CA THR A 147 -2.62 -9.23 0.08
C THR A 147 -2.13 -7.79 -0.04
N GLY A 148 -2.81 -6.99 -0.85
CA GLY A 148 -2.69 -5.54 -0.81
C GLY A 148 -3.60 -4.98 0.27
N GLU A 149 -3.01 -4.54 1.37
CA GLU A 149 -3.69 -3.84 2.46
C GLU A 149 -3.76 -2.36 2.12
N ILE A 150 -4.97 -1.89 1.79
CA ILE A 150 -5.21 -0.51 1.42
C ILE A 150 -5.23 0.33 2.71
N GLU A 151 -4.41 1.37 2.72
CA GLU A 151 -4.20 2.27 3.86
C GLU A 151 -4.92 3.61 3.67
N ALA A 152 -5.09 4.02 2.39
CA ALA A 152 -5.68 5.30 2.03
C ALA A 152 -6.17 5.35 0.56
N PHE A 153 -7.11 6.24 0.31
CA PHE A 153 -7.61 6.59 -1.02
C PHE A 153 -7.51 8.10 -1.24
N TYR A 154 -7.05 8.48 -2.43
CA TYR A 154 -6.91 9.89 -2.82
C TYR A 154 -7.54 10.13 -4.18
N VAL A 155 -8.00 11.36 -4.37
CA VAL A 155 -8.47 11.85 -5.66
C VAL A 155 -7.78 13.15 -5.96
N VAL A 156 -7.12 13.21 -7.12
CA VAL A 156 -6.39 14.39 -7.60
C VAL A 156 -7.04 14.92 -8.87
N GLY A 157 -7.18 16.24 -8.97
CA GLY A 157 -7.68 16.88 -10.18
C GLY A 157 -7.73 18.40 -10.07
N VAL A 158 -7.92 19.07 -11.20
CA VAL A 158 -8.18 20.52 -11.26
C VAL A 158 -9.69 20.73 -11.13
N ASP A 159 -10.10 21.66 -10.28
CA ASP A 159 -11.51 22.02 -10.05
C ASP A 159 -12.39 20.78 -9.75
N LEU A 160 -11.98 19.96 -8.77
CA LEU A 160 -12.75 18.78 -8.36
C LEU A 160 -14.21 19.17 -8.06
N SER A 161 -15.14 18.63 -8.84
CA SER A 161 -16.53 19.08 -8.80
C SER A 161 -17.18 18.77 -7.45
N ALA A 162 -18.01 19.68 -6.94
CA ALA A 162 -18.79 19.43 -5.73
C ALA A 162 -19.64 18.15 -5.84
N GLN A 163 -20.12 17.84 -7.06
CA GLN A 163 -20.84 16.61 -7.35
C GLN A 163 -19.99 15.35 -7.08
N LEU A 164 -18.73 15.34 -7.51
CA LEU A 164 -17.81 14.24 -7.22
C LEU A 164 -17.57 14.10 -5.71
N ILE A 165 -17.37 15.22 -5.01
CA ILE A 165 -17.12 15.19 -3.56
C ILE A 165 -18.33 14.68 -2.79
N ASP A 166 -19.53 15.09 -3.18
CA ASP A 166 -20.79 14.62 -2.59
C ASP A 166 -20.99 13.11 -2.84
N GLU A 167 -20.69 12.65 -4.05
CA GLU A 167 -20.78 11.23 -4.42
C GLU A 167 -19.80 10.37 -3.63
N LEU A 168 -18.53 10.78 -3.51
CA LEU A 168 -17.53 10.07 -2.71
C LEU A 168 -17.87 10.10 -1.21
N THR A 169 -18.37 11.22 -0.72
CA THR A 169 -18.85 11.33 0.67
C THR A 169 -20.00 10.37 0.95
N LEU A 170 -20.91 10.19 -0.01
CA LEU A 170 -21.99 9.22 0.09
C LEU A 170 -21.49 7.78 0.07
N ILE A 171 -20.52 7.46 -0.80
CA ILE A 171 -19.91 6.13 -0.89
C ILE A 171 -19.23 5.75 0.42
N PHE A 172 -18.42 6.66 0.99
CA PHE A 172 -17.68 6.39 2.22
C PHE A 172 -18.51 6.59 3.50
N GLY A 173 -19.60 7.34 3.43
CA GLY A 173 -20.39 7.74 4.60
C GLY A 173 -19.70 8.79 5.47
N THR A 174 -18.59 9.36 5.00
CA THR A 174 -17.84 10.42 5.66
C THR A 174 -17.19 11.36 4.65
N SER A 175 -17.05 12.63 5.02
CA SER A 175 -16.36 13.63 4.21
C SER A 175 -14.85 13.37 4.17
N PRO A 176 -14.13 13.82 3.12
CA PRO A 176 -12.69 13.68 3.07
C PRO A 176 -12.00 14.39 4.23
N GLY A 177 -10.85 13.86 4.63
CA GLY A 177 -9.94 14.50 5.57
C GLY A 177 -9.41 15.83 5.03
N ARG A 178 -9.03 16.73 5.92
CA ARG A 178 -8.52 18.07 5.53
C ARG A 178 -7.08 18.06 5.01
N SER A 179 -6.35 16.94 5.15
CA SER A 179 -4.96 16.80 4.71
C SER A 179 -4.69 15.33 4.38
N ALA A 180 -3.86 15.08 3.38
CA ALA A 180 -3.14 13.82 3.28
C ALA A 180 -2.03 13.86 4.35
N ALA A 181 -1.99 12.94 5.32
CA ALA A 181 -0.94 12.89 6.32
C ALA A 181 0.42 12.54 5.67
N TYR A 182 0.38 11.79 4.57
CA TYR A 182 1.59 11.33 3.85
C TYR A 182 2.05 12.22 2.70
N ALA A 183 1.19 13.10 2.17
CA ALA A 183 1.55 14.06 1.15
C ALA A 183 1.33 15.47 1.69
N ARG A 184 2.42 16.21 1.94
CA ARG A 184 2.34 17.56 2.53
C ARG A 184 1.68 18.56 1.59
N ASP A 185 1.69 18.26 0.29
CA ASP A 185 0.99 18.95 -0.77
C ASP A 185 0.75 18.04 -1.99
N VAL A 186 -0.03 18.54 -2.96
CA VAL A 186 -0.39 17.85 -4.19
C VAL A 186 0.83 17.56 -5.08
N ASP A 187 1.85 18.42 -5.05
CA ASP A 187 3.02 18.27 -5.92
C ASP A 187 3.87 17.07 -5.49
N GLU A 188 4.07 16.88 -4.18
CA GLU A 188 4.74 15.70 -3.61
C GLU A 188 3.98 14.42 -4.02
N LEU A 189 2.65 14.43 -3.94
CA LEU A 189 1.81 13.31 -4.32
C LEU A 189 1.96 12.96 -5.81
N LEU A 190 1.89 13.96 -6.70
CA LEU A 190 2.05 13.77 -8.14
C LEU A 190 3.43 13.20 -8.49
N VAL A 191 4.49 13.70 -7.85
CA VAL A 191 5.87 13.21 -8.04
C VAL A 191 5.98 11.74 -7.63
N HIS A 192 5.43 11.36 -6.48
CA HIS A 192 5.47 9.97 -6.05
C HIS A 192 4.62 9.04 -6.93
N ALA A 193 3.51 9.54 -7.47
CA ALA A 193 2.64 8.80 -8.38
C ALA A 193 3.16 8.72 -9.83
N ASP A 194 4.35 9.27 -10.11
CA ASP A 194 4.92 9.45 -11.46
C ASP A 194 3.96 10.16 -12.44
N LEU A 195 3.21 11.13 -11.91
CA LEU A 195 2.29 11.96 -12.67
C LEU A 195 2.95 13.29 -13.06
N PRO A 196 2.62 13.85 -14.24
CA PRO A 196 3.10 15.16 -14.61
C PRO A 196 2.57 16.23 -13.63
N PRO A 197 3.31 17.33 -13.41
CA PRO A 197 2.81 18.46 -12.65
C PRO A 197 1.47 18.94 -13.18
N LEU A 198 0.52 19.18 -12.28
CA LEU A 198 -0.83 19.60 -12.62
C LEU A 198 -1.15 20.92 -11.90
N PRO A 199 -0.84 22.07 -12.52
CA PRO A 199 -1.02 23.38 -11.88
C PRO A 199 -2.47 23.62 -11.49
N GLY A 200 -2.69 24.02 -10.22
CA GLY A 200 -4.03 24.23 -9.68
C GLY A 200 -4.77 22.94 -9.32
N ALA A 201 -4.09 21.80 -9.30
CA ALA A 201 -4.65 20.57 -8.79
C ALA A 201 -4.91 20.66 -7.29
N GLU A 202 -6.00 20.02 -6.89
CA GLU A 202 -6.38 19.79 -5.51
C GLU A 202 -6.35 18.28 -5.23
N VAL A 203 -6.17 17.91 -3.96
CA VAL A 203 -6.29 16.54 -3.48
C VAL A 203 -7.39 16.43 -2.44
N GLN A 204 -8.16 15.37 -2.53
CA GLN A 204 -9.07 14.93 -1.48
C GLN A 204 -8.60 13.57 -0.99
N SER A 205 -8.52 13.40 0.34
CA SER A 205 -7.98 12.19 0.96
C SER A 205 -8.97 11.53 1.91
N TRP A 206 -8.97 10.22 1.91
CA TRP A 206 -9.58 9.37 2.92
C TRP A 206 -8.49 8.45 3.44
N GLU A 207 -7.98 8.75 4.63
CA GLU A 207 -6.93 8.01 5.32
C GLU A 207 -7.50 7.49 6.64
N TRP A 208 -7.38 6.19 6.89
CA TRP A 208 -7.90 5.54 8.12
C TRP A 208 -6.80 4.92 8.98
N MET A 209 -5.57 4.88 8.45
CA MET A 209 -4.36 4.47 9.18
C MET A 209 -3.66 5.62 9.90
N TYR A 210 -3.92 6.86 9.51
CA TYR A 210 -3.09 8.03 9.90
C TYR A 210 -3.89 9.17 10.53
N GLY A 211 -5.10 8.86 11.00
CA GLY A 211 -6.03 9.76 11.70
C GLY A 211 -5.63 10.12 13.12
#